data_AF-A0A6L9MM90-F1
#
_entry.id   AF-A0A6L9MM90-F1
#
_cell.length_a   1.000
_cell.length_b   1.000
_cell.length_c   1.000
_cell.angle_alpha   90.00
_cell.angle_beta   90.00
_cell.angle_gamma   90.00
#
_symmetry.space_group_name_H-M   'P 1'
#
loop_
_entity.id
_entity.type
_entity.pdbx_description
1 polymer ?
#
loop_
_entity_poly.entity_id
_entity_poly.type
_entity_poly.pdbx_seq_one_letter_code
_entity_poly.pdbx_strand_id
1 'polypeptide(L)'
;MCEREPPAEKASPIGTRSSLTKCSLQHHAGDLGCVIGMLAQLLQGTRMLKEDAKRYVLAKWWALPPEERRTENQAAGFAMRMANEVHFRAHAERYQLIMGWLLKHLSRE
;
A
#
# COMPACT_ATOMS: atom_id res chain seq x y z
N MET A 1 43.66 -19.18 45.42
CA MET A 1 42.68 -18.07 45.54
C MET A 1 43.47 -16.79 45.78
N CYS A 2 42.91 -15.66 45.35
CA CYS A 2 43.57 -14.38 45.04
C CYS A 2 44.14 -14.33 43.62
N GLU A 3 44.00 -13.25 42.85
CA GLU A 3 43.15 -12.06 42.92
C GLU A 3 43.02 -11.56 41.47
N ARG A 4 41.86 -10.98 41.15
CA ARG A 4 41.49 -10.48 39.82
C ARG A 4 41.83 -8.99 39.74
N GLU A 5 42.05 -8.52 38.50
CA GLU A 5 42.23 -7.12 38.03
C GLU A 5 43.68 -6.60 38.08
N PRO A 6 44.10 -5.60 37.26
CA PRO A 6 43.39 -4.78 36.23
C PRO A 6 44.30 -4.67 34.95
N PRO A 7 44.40 -3.57 34.15
CA PRO A 7 43.56 -2.39 33.93
C PRO A 7 43.36 -2.00 32.44
N ALA A 8 42.49 -1.00 32.27
CA ALA A 8 42.55 0.04 31.22
C ALA A 8 42.27 -0.44 29.77
N GLU A 9 41.66 0.33 28.88
CA GLU A 9 41.81 1.77 28.75
C GLU A 9 40.71 2.31 27.83
N LYS A 10 39.97 3.30 28.35
CA LYS A 10 39.50 4.55 27.72
C LYS A 10 38.79 4.49 26.34
N ALA A 11 37.60 5.10 26.34
CA ALA A 11 37.35 6.43 25.76
C ALA A 11 36.02 6.46 25.00
N SER A 12 35.03 7.15 25.57
CA SER A 12 33.99 7.85 24.80
C SER A 12 34.65 8.92 23.91
N PRO A 13 34.03 9.36 22.79
CA PRO A 13 33.10 10.49 22.86
C PRO A 13 31.94 10.43 21.83
N ILE A 14 30.73 10.89 22.17
CA ILE A 14 30.14 12.21 21.84
C ILE A 14 30.14 12.55 20.33
N GLY A 15 28.94 12.70 19.77
CA GLY A 15 28.66 13.45 18.55
C GLY A 15 27.53 12.81 17.74
N THR A 16 26.51 13.49 17.23
CA THR A 16 26.19 14.93 17.22
C THR A 16 24.74 15.03 16.76
N ARG A 17 23.98 15.95 17.37
CA ARG A 17 22.78 16.50 16.74
C ARG A 17 23.19 17.22 15.45
N SER A 18 22.48 16.97 14.35
CA SER A 18 21.93 17.99 13.43
C SER A 18 21.51 17.30 12.12
N SER A 19 20.24 17.38 11.73
CA SER A 19 19.61 18.53 11.07
C SER A 19 20.06 18.62 9.61
N LEU A 20 19.12 18.36 8.69
CA LEU A 20 18.66 19.30 7.66
C LEU A 20 18.06 18.57 6.45
N THR A 21 16.73 18.67 6.36
CA THR A 21 15.96 19.15 5.20
C THR A 21 16.07 18.48 3.82
N LYS A 22 14.87 18.37 3.24
CA LYS A 22 14.53 18.44 1.81
C LYS A 22 14.76 17.18 0.98
N CYS A 23 13.70 16.39 0.88
CA CYS A 23 13.13 16.10 -0.43
C CYS A 23 11.70 16.65 -0.48
N SER A 24 11.59 17.97 -0.65
CA SER A 24 10.44 18.53 -1.36
C SER A 24 10.58 18.06 -2.80
N LEU A 25 9.63 17.26 -3.26
CA LEU A 25 9.08 17.49 -4.59
C LEU A 25 7.62 17.07 -4.59
N GLN A 26 6.77 18.08 -4.42
CA GLN A 26 5.38 18.05 -4.84
C GLN A 26 5.28 17.47 -6.25
N HIS A 27 4.37 16.51 -6.45
CA HIS A 27 3.50 16.56 -7.61
C HIS A 27 2.11 16.93 -7.12
N HIS A 28 1.69 18.12 -7.55
CA HIS A 28 0.34 18.60 -7.50
C HIS A 28 -0.57 17.69 -8.34
N ALA A 29 -1.55 17.06 -7.71
CA ALA A 29 -2.79 16.67 -8.37
C ALA A 29 -3.91 16.57 -7.33
N GLY A 30 -4.78 17.59 -7.30
CA GLY A 30 -6.15 17.51 -6.82
C GLY A 30 -6.38 16.96 -5.42
N ASP A 31 -6.50 17.88 -4.46
CA ASP A 31 -6.91 17.72 -3.06
C ASP A 31 -8.37 17.23 -2.90
N LEU A 32 -8.68 16.06 -3.45
CA LEU A 32 -9.97 15.36 -3.29
C LEU A 32 -9.80 13.85 -3.04
N GLY A 33 -8.61 13.29 -3.29
CA GLY A 33 -8.33 11.86 -3.07
C GLY A 33 -8.19 11.47 -1.59
N CYS A 34 -7.80 12.41 -0.72
CA CYS A 34 -7.52 12.11 0.69
C CYS A 34 -8.80 11.91 1.52
N VAL A 35 -9.85 12.69 1.24
CA VAL A 35 -11.14 12.60 1.94
C VAL A 35 -11.90 11.31 1.62
N ILE A 36 -11.74 10.77 0.41
CA ILE A 36 -12.29 9.46 0.02
C ILE A 36 -11.58 8.32 0.78
N GLY A 37 -10.28 8.45 1.02
CA GLY A 37 -9.48 7.47 1.78
C GLY A 37 -9.83 7.40 3.27
N MET A 38 -10.28 8.51 3.88
CA MET A 38 -10.72 8.52 5.28
C MET A 38 -12.13 7.94 5.48
N LEU A 39 -13.06 8.16 4.54
CA LEU A 39 -14.41 7.58 4.62
C LEU A 39 -14.39 6.04 4.48
N ALA A 40 -13.42 5.49 3.75
CA ALA A 40 -13.21 4.04 3.66
C ALA A 40 -12.76 3.41 5.00
N GLN A 41 -12.10 4.17 5.88
CA GLN A 41 -11.62 3.68 7.18
C GLN A 41 -12.73 3.57 8.23
N LEU A 42 -13.76 4.42 8.16
CA LEU A 42 -14.89 4.40 9.09
C LEU A 42 -15.94 3.32 8.76
N LEU A 43 -15.89 2.70 7.58
CA LEU A 43 -16.77 1.60 7.14
C LEU A 43 -16.19 0.19 7.39
N GLN A 44 -15.10 0.06 8.14
CA GLN A 44 -14.43 -1.22 8.42
C GLN A 44 -15.20 -2.17 9.37
N GLY A 45 -16.48 -1.91 9.66
CA GLY A 45 -17.34 -2.78 10.48
C GLY A 45 -18.14 -3.84 9.70
N THR A 46 -18.24 -3.74 8.37
CA THR A 46 -18.98 -4.69 7.53
C THR A 46 -18.01 -5.49 6.68
N ARG A 47 -17.81 -6.77 7.04
CA ARG A 47 -17.01 -7.73 6.27
C ARG A 47 -17.59 -7.85 4.85
N MET A 48 -16.98 -7.21 3.86
CA MET A 48 -17.50 -7.14 2.50
C MET A 48 -17.55 -8.54 1.86
N LEU A 49 -18.64 -8.85 1.15
CA LEU A 49 -18.75 -10.09 0.37
C LEU A 49 -17.81 -10.04 -0.84
N LYS A 50 -17.41 -11.21 -1.35
CA LYS A 50 -16.48 -11.31 -2.51
C LYS A 50 -17.06 -10.63 -3.75
N GLU A 51 -18.35 -10.77 -3.99
CA GLU A 51 -19.04 -10.19 -5.14
C GLU A 51 -19.13 -8.66 -5.04
N ASP A 52 -19.34 -8.13 -3.84
CA ASP A 52 -19.31 -6.68 -3.59
C ASP A 52 -17.89 -6.13 -3.75
N ALA A 53 -16.88 -6.87 -3.24
CA ALA A 53 -15.48 -6.54 -3.42
C ALA A 53 -15.10 -6.48 -4.90
N LYS A 54 -15.55 -7.46 -5.69
CA LYS A 54 -15.32 -7.47 -7.14
C LYS A 54 -15.94 -6.25 -7.81
N ARG A 55 -17.21 -5.94 -7.52
CA ARG A 55 -17.90 -4.77 -8.09
C ARG A 55 -17.18 -3.47 -7.74
N TYR A 56 -16.77 -3.32 -6.48
CA TYR A 56 -16.04 -2.16 -5.99
C TYR A 56 -14.68 -1.99 -6.69
N VAL A 57 -13.88 -3.06 -6.76
CA VAL A 57 -12.56 -3.05 -7.39
C VAL A 57 -12.67 -2.71 -8.88
N LEU A 58 -13.65 -3.28 -9.59
CA LEU A 58 -13.86 -2.99 -11.01
C LEU A 58 -14.35 -1.56 -11.25
N ALA A 59 -15.24 -1.05 -10.39
CA ALA A 59 -15.67 0.34 -10.46
C ALA A 59 -14.49 1.31 -10.29
N LYS A 60 -13.58 1.04 -9.34
CA LYS A 60 -12.35 1.83 -9.18
C LYS A 60 -11.40 1.67 -10.37
N TRP A 61 -11.28 0.47 -10.93
CA TRP A 61 -10.45 0.23 -12.10
C TRP A 61 -10.93 1.01 -13.33
N TRP A 62 -12.24 1.08 -13.56
CA TRP A 62 -12.82 1.87 -14.65
C TRP A 62 -12.82 3.37 -14.42
N ALA A 63 -12.73 3.81 -13.17
CA ALA A 63 -12.55 5.23 -12.85
C ALA A 63 -11.14 5.73 -13.19
N LEU A 64 -10.16 4.83 -13.41
CA LEU A 64 -8.84 5.21 -13.88
C LEU A 64 -8.89 5.63 -15.36
N PRO A 65 -8.05 6.59 -15.77
CA PRO A 65 -7.93 6.98 -17.17
C PRO A 65 -7.52 5.76 -18.04
N PRO A 66 -8.00 5.66 -19.30
CA PRO A 66 -7.72 4.54 -20.20
C PRO A 66 -6.23 4.18 -20.30
N GLU A 67 -5.35 5.16 -20.22
CA GLU A 67 -3.90 5.05 -20.32
C GLU A 67 -3.31 4.26 -19.15
N GLU A 68 -3.94 4.34 -17.98
CA GLU A 68 -3.53 3.66 -16.75
C GLU A 68 -4.15 2.26 -16.59
N ARG A 69 -5.05 1.85 -17.49
CA ARG A 69 -5.79 0.59 -17.40
C ARG A 69 -5.61 -0.34 -18.61
N ARG A 70 -4.48 -0.26 -19.30
CA ARG A 70 -4.20 -1.04 -20.53
C ARG A 70 -3.35 -2.27 -20.32
N THR A 71 -2.43 -2.22 -19.37
CA THR A 71 -1.38 -3.24 -19.27
C THR A 71 -1.57 -4.11 -18.03
N GLU A 72 -1.11 -5.36 -18.14
CA GLU A 72 -1.06 -6.27 -16.99
C GLU A 72 -0.20 -5.70 -15.85
N ASN A 73 0.87 -4.97 -16.16
CA ASN A 73 1.73 -4.35 -15.14
C ASN A 73 0.98 -3.27 -14.33
N GLN A 74 0.14 -2.47 -14.99
CA GLN A 74 -0.74 -1.52 -14.31
C GLN A 74 -1.79 -2.22 -13.45
N ALA A 75 -2.37 -3.30 -13.98
CA ALA A 75 -3.31 -4.13 -13.24
C ALA A 75 -2.65 -4.73 -11.98
N ALA A 76 -1.40 -5.19 -12.05
CA ALA A 76 -0.65 -5.72 -10.92
C ALA A 76 -0.43 -4.65 -9.83
N GLY A 77 0.01 -3.45 -10.21
CA GLY A 77 0.17 -2.34 -9.27
C GLY A 77 -1.15 -1.93 -8.61
N PHE A 78 -2.24 -1.91 -9.37
CA PHE A 78 -3.58 -1.63 -8.85
C PHE A 78 -4.08 -2.75 -7.92
N ALA A 79 -3.90 -4.01 -8.30
CA ALA A 79 -4.29 -5.17 -7.50
C ALA A 79 -3.58 -5.21 -6.16
N MET A 80 -2.28 -4.86 -6.13
CA MET A 80 -1.50 -4.82 -4.89
C MET A 80 -2.02 -3.74 -3.93
N ARG A 81 -2.39 -2.55 -4.44
CA ARG A 81 -3.06 -1.52 -3.64
C ARG A 81 -4.41 -2.01 -3.12
N MET A 82 -5.21 -2.62 -3.99
CA MET A 82 -6.55 -3.06 -3.63
C MET A 82 -6.59 -4.24 -2.67
N ALA A 83 -5.62 -5.14 -2.73
CA ALA A 83 -5.50 -6.25 -1.79
C ALA A 83 -5.27 -5.79 -0.33
N ASN A 84 -4.69 -4.60 -0.15
CA ASN A 84 -4.48 -3.97 1.15
C ASN A 84 -5.67 -3.12 1.60
N GLU A 85 -6.39 -2.48 0.67
CA GLU A 85 -7.55 -1.64 1.02
C GLU A 85 -8.82 -2.48 1.23
N VAL A 86 -9.06 -3.46 0.35
CA VAL A 86 -10.33 -4.21 0.27
C VAL A 86 -10.21 -5.54 0.99
N HIS A 87 -10.90 -5.63 2.13
CA HIS A 87 -10.95 -6.83 2.96
C HIS A 87 -12.25 -7.60 2.71
N PHE A 88 -12.13 -8.82 2.18
CA PHE A 88 -13.24 -9.73 1.99
C PHE A 88 -12.83 -11.16 2.34
N ARG A 89 -13.80 -12.02 2.63
CA ARG A 89 -13.54 -13.43 2.93
C ARG A 89 -13.12 -14.15 1.64
N ALA A 90 -11.91 -14.69 1.63
CA ALA A 90 -11.35 -15.43 0.51
C ALA A 90 -10.61 -16.67 1.01
N HIS A 91 -10.64 -17.75 0.23
CA HIS A 91 -9.84 -18.95 0.45
C HIS A 91 -8.44 -18.85 -0.15
N ALA A 92 -8.25 -17.94 -1.10
CA ALA A 92 -6.99 -17.69 -1.79
C ALA A 92 -6.49 -16.27 -1.49
N GLU A 93 -5.23 -16.00 -1.84
CA GLU A 93 -4.63 -14.68 -1.73
C GLU A 93 -5.46 -13.62 -2.49
N ARG A 94 -5.79 -12.53 -1.80
CA ARG A 94 -6.68 -11.47 -2.34
C ARG A 94 -6.11 -10.85 -3.60
N TYR A 95 -4.79 -10.66 -3.63
CA TYR A 95 -4.07 -10.19 -4.82
C TYR A 95 -4.36 -11.05 -6.05
N GLN A 96 -4.27 -12.38 -5.91
CA GLN A 96 -4.50 -13.33 -7.00
C GLN A 96 -5.96 -13.27 -7.50
N LEU A 97 -6.91 -13.15 -6.57
CA LEU A 97 -8.33 -13.00 -6.94
C LEU A 97 -8.59 -11.70 -7.70
N ILE A 98 -8.03 -10.59 -7.22
CA ILE A 98 -8.19 -9.28 -7.86
C ILE A 98 -7.52 -9.28 -9.24
N MET A 99 -6.30 -9.81 -9.37
CA MET A 99 -5.64 -9.98 -10.66
C MET A 99 -6.47 -10.80 -11.64
N GLY A 100 -7.04 -11.92 -11.20
CA GLY A 100 -7.93 -12.73 -12.04
C GLY A 100 -9.16 -11.97 -12.54
N TRP A 101 -9.69 -11.02 -11.76
CA TRP A 101 -10.79 -10.16 -12.20
C TRP A 101 -10.33 -9.15 -13.25
N LEU A 102 -9.20 -8.49 -13.03
CA LEU A 102 -8.67 -7.46 -13.93
C LEU A 102 -8.24 -8.05 -15.28
N LEU A 103 -7.50 -9.17 -15.26
CA LEU A 103 -7.05 -9.85 -16.48
C LEU A 103 -8.22 -10.32 -17.33
N LYS A 104 -9.27 -10.87 -16.72
CA LYS A 104 -10.48 -11.27 -17.45
C LYS A 104 -11.17 -10.09 -18.14
N HIS A 105 -11.00 -8.87 -17.62
CA HIS A 105 -11.48 -7.66 -18.28
C HIS A 105 -10.54 -7.21 -19.40
N LEU A 106 -9.22 -7.22 -19.18
CA LEU A 106 -8.24 -6.85 -20.20
C LEU A 106 -8.29 -7.78 -21.43
N SER A 107 -8.57 -9.07 -21.24
CA SER A 107 -8.73 -10.01 -22.36
C SER A 107 -10.04 -9.87 -23.13
N ARG A 108 -10.96 -8.99 -22.71
CA ARG A 108 -12.25 -8.73 -23.37
C ARG A 108 -12.28 -7.43 -24.17
N GLU A 109 -11.28 -6.56 -24.00
CA GLU A 109 -11.09 -5.33 -24.78
C GLU A 109 -10.29 -5.58 -26.07
#